data_AF-A0A1W6MYG7-F1
#
_entry.id   AF-A0A1W6MYG7-F1
#
_cell.length_a   1.000
_cell.length_b   1.000
_cell.length_c   1.000
_cell.angle_alpha   90.00
_cell.angle_beta   90.00
_cell.angle_gamma   90.00
#
_symmetry.space_group_name_H-M   'P 1'
#
loop_
_entity.id
_entity.type
_entity.pdbx_description
1 polymer ?
#
loop_
_entity_poly.entity_id
_entity_poly.type
_entity_poly.pdbx_seq_one_letter_code
_entity_poly.pdbx_strand_id
1 'polypeptide(L)'
;MLSQIDKQILRAHLLPKINKVLGRAPLPGARLAVVGNCQSYGIAYAMKVLAPSAEVDHYSAIGKTIANIDLLGKTLQGYDRVFMQNFPAGIVKGGDYEHLLARLTKVTRMPSMVFAAFQPDLVYLLDATRGDKPLNGPLRAYHSALATFAFRVGLSVREANALFNDNVFATVGYYDIWNASAREFVEENKSYFGFDFSSDLMNWSRRGIFMYSIVHPKPFVLATVARRLLEATQIPIENENFDDYAIDDLARSEIFPVYPEIAARLGVRGGYLFKRGNFHISHGVGEFMTLPQFLAASYAVYKRARPEQIAHQRIDAWLSDQALTGRLVELAKENLAKGATPTL
;
A
#
# COMPACT_ATOMS: atom_id res chain seq x y z
N MET A 1 -19.38 -6.16 -14.67
CA MET A 1 -19.02 -4.72 -14.58
C MET A 1 -17.59 -4.57 -15.07
N LEU A 2 -17.29 -3.60 -15.93
CA LEU A 2 -15.92 -3.36 -16.43
C LEU A 2 -14.99 -2.97 -15.28
N SER A 3 -13.81 -3.58 -15.21
CA SER A 3 -12.76 -3.19 -14.25
C SER A 3 -12.17 -1.82 -14.62
N GLN A 4 -11.34 -1.26 -13.75
CA GLN A 4 -10.66 0.01 -14.02
C GLN A 4 -9.75 -0.10 -15.25
N ILE A 5 -9.00 -1.20 -15.39
CA ILE A 5 -8.16 -1.41 -16.57
C ILE A 5 -9.00 -1.49 -17.85
N ASP A 6 -10.17 -2.14 -17.81
CA ASP A 6 -11.01 -2.30 -18.99
C ASP A 6 -11.52 -0.94 -19.48
N LYS A 7 -11.92 -0.07 -18.55
CA LYS A 7 -12.31 1.32 -18.84
C LYS A 7 -11.15 2.14 -19.38
N GLN A 8 -9.94 1.95 -18.85
CA GLN A 8 -8.72 2.65 -19.29
C GLN A 8 -8.30 2.21 -20.69
N ILE A 9 -8.35 0.91 -21.00
CA ILE A 9 -8.11 0.38 -22.35
C ILE A 9 -9.10 0.97 -23.35
N LEU A 10 -10.41 0.93 -23.04
CA LEU A 10 -11.43 1.53 -23.92
C LEU A 10 -11.16 3.02 -24.15
N ARG A 11 -10.82 3.77 -23.10
CA ARG A 11 -10.47 5.19 -23.21
C ARG A 11 -9.26 5.41 -24.11
N ALA A 12 -8.19 4.62 -23.97
CA ALA A 12 -6.98 4.74 -24.79
C ALA A 12 -7.25 4.55 -26.30
N HIS A 13 -8.21 3.70 -26.67
CA HIS A 13 -8.61 3.47 -28.06
C HIS A 13 -9.63 4.49 -28.60
N LEU A 14 -10.49 5.04 -27.74
CA LEU A 14 -11.57 5.95 -28.13
C LEU A 14 -11.14 7.42 -28.10
N LEU A 15 -10.36 7.84 -27.10
CA LEU A 15 -10.02 9.25 -26.87
C LEU A 15 -9.29 9.89 -28.06
N PRO A 16 -8.32 9.22 -28.73
CA PRO A 16 -7.69 9.78 -29.93
C PRO A 16 -8.69 10.03 -31.07
N LYS A 17 -9.68 9.13 -31.23
CA LYS A 17 -10.73 9.28 -32.25
C LYS A 17 -11.66 10.44 -31.92
N ILE A 18 -12.06 10.56 -30.65
CA ILE A 18 -12.90 11.67 -30.16
C ILE A 18 -12.17 13.00 -30.33
N ASN A 19 -10.90 13.09 -29.94
CA ASN A 19 -10.09 14.31 -30.09
C ASN A 19 -9.97 14.73 -31.56
N LYS A 20 -9.78 13.76 -32.48
CA LYS A 20 -9.76 14.03 -33.92
C LYS A 20 -11.08 14.61 -34.41
N VAL A 21 -12.23 14.07 -33.97
CA VAL A 21 -13.56 14.60 -34.32
C VAL A 21 -13.78 16.00 -33.74
N LEU A 22 -13.30 16.26 -32.53
CA LEU A 22 -13.42 17.55 -31.85
C LEU A 22 -12.35 18.58 -32.28
N GLY A 23 -11.49 18.26 -33.25
CA GLY A 23 -10.41 19.17 -33.70
C GLY A 23 -9.36 19.48 -32.62
N ARG A 24 -9.26 18.66 -31.57
CA ARG A 24 -8.27 18.84 -30.50
C ARG A 24 -6.93 18.26 -30.94
N ALA A 25 -5.91 19.11 -31.01
CA ALA A 25 -4.56 18.68 -31.26
C ALA A 25 -4.06 17.78 -30.10
N PRO A 26 -3.28 16.72 -30.39
CA PRO A 26 -2.57 15.98 -29.36
C PRO A 26 -1.57 16.89 -28.65
N LEU A 27 -1.26 16.56 -27.39
CA LEU A 27 -0.19 17.25 -26.68
C LEU A 27 1.15 16.97 -27.38
N PRO A 28 2.10 17.93 -27.35
CA PRO A 28 3.36 17.80 -28.06
C PRO A 28 4.37 16.88 -27.37
N GLY A 29 4.17 16.53 -26.10
CA GLY A 29 5.07 15.68 -25.32
C GLY A 29 4.81 14.19 -25.51
N ALA A 30 5.64 13.37 -24.85
CA ALA A 30 5.57 11.91 -24.92
C ALA A 30 4.26 11.34 -24.36
N ARG A 31 3.81 10.22 -24.92
CA ARG A 31 2.69 9.43 -24.38
C ARG A 31 3.23 8.38 -23.41
N LEU A 32 2.87 8.51 -22.14
CA LEU A 32 3.36 7.71 -21.03
C LEU A 32 2.23 6.85 -20.45
N ALA A 33 2.52 5.58 -20.19
CA ALA A 33 1.63 4.69 -19.45
C ALA A 33 2.25 4.29 -18.11
N VAL A 34 1.47 4.31 -17.04
CA VAL A 34 1.88 3.85 -15.71
C VAL A 34 1.01 2.67 -15.29
N VAL A 35 1.58 1.47 -15.24
CA VAL A 35 0.89 0.22 -14.90
C VAL A 35 1.30 -0.20 -13.49
N GLY A 36 0.34 -0.40 -12.60
CA GLY A 36 0.68 -0.86 -11.25
C GLY A 36 -0.50 -0.98 -10.30
N ASN A 37 -0.19 -1.10 -9.01
CA ASN A 37 -1.17 -1.27 -7.96
C ASN A 37 -1.88 0.08 -7.62
N CYS A 38 -2.35 0.23 -6.38
CA CYS A 38 -2.95 1.47 -5.88
C CYS A 38 -2.04 2.71 -6.03
N GLN A 39 -0.72 2.54 -6.05
CA GLN A 39 0.25 3.64 -6.19
C GLN A 39 0.32 4.23 -7.59
N SER A 40 -0.09 3.46 -8.61
CA SER A 40 0.05 3.84 -10.03
C SER A 40 -0.62 5.16 -10.39
N TYR A 41 -1.78 5.46 -9.78
CA TYR A 41 -2.47 6.74 -10.02
C TYR A 41 -1.65 7.92 -9.49
N GLY A 42 -1.17 7.86 -8.25
CA GLY A 42 -0.40 8.96 -7.66
C GLY A 42 0.91 9.22 -8.41
N ILE A 43 1.56 8.17 -8.92
CA ILE A 43 2.76 8.30 -9.75
C ILE A 43 2.41 8.92 -11.11
N ALA A 44 1.37 8.44 -11.80
CA ALA A 44 0.92 9.00 -13.06
C ALA A 44 0.50 10.48 -12.93
N TYR A 45 -0.20 10.81 -11.84
CA TYR A 45 -0.59 12.17 -11.53
C TYR A 45 0.64 13.06 -11.33
N ALA A 46 1.61 12.61 -10.52
CA ALA A 46 2.85 13.34 -10.32
C ALA A 46 3.65 13.51 -11.62
N MET A 47 3.72 12.47 -12.47
CA MET A 47 4.33 12.59 -13.81
C MET A 47 3.65 13.67 -14.65
N LYS A 48 2.31 13.75 -14.60
CA LYS A 48 1.56 14.77 -15.34
C LYS A 48 1.80 16.18 -14.80
N VAL A 49 1.97 16.34 -13.48
CA VAL A 49 2.32 17.62 -12.87
C VAL A 49 3.75 18.04 -13.23
N LEU A 50 4.70 17.10 -13.21
CA LEU A 50 6.12 17.33 -13.50
C LEU A 50 6.39 17.56 -15.00
N ALA A 51 5.65 16.88 -15.88
CA ALA A 51 5.75 16.99 -17.34
C ALA A 51 4.36 17.31 -17.96
N PRO A 52 3.86 18.55 -17.84
CA PRO A 52 2.54 18.93 -18.33
C PRO A 52 2.35 18.76 -19.84
N SER A 53 3.42 18.81 -20.65
CA SER A 53 3.33 18.51 -22.09
C SER A 53 3.08 17.03 -22.40
N ALA A 54 3.38 16.11 -21.49
CA ALA A 54 3.19 14.67 -21.70
C ALA A 54 1.72 14.26 -21.61
N GLU A 55 1.29 13.28 -22.41
CA GLU A 55 0.02 12.57 -22.20
C GLU A 55 0.30 11.41 -21.24
N VAL A 56 -0.31 11.39 -20.06
CA VAL A 56 -0.05 10.37 -19.05
C VAL A 56 -1.33 9.63 -18.71
N ASP A 57 -1.33 8.32 -18.93
CA ASP A 57 -2.41 7.41 -18.54
C ASP A 57 -1.93 6.43 -17.47
N HIS A 58 -2.81 6.09 -16.53
CA HIS A 58 -2.55 5.01 -15.57
C HIS A 58 -3.39 3.79 -15.88
N TYR A 59 -2.89 2.62 -15.49
CA TYR A 59 -3.52 1.31 -15.62
C TYR A 59 -3.45 0.58 -14.29
N SER A 60 -4.60 0.43 -13.62
CA SER A 60 -4.63 -0.16 -12.28
C SER A 60 -4.78 -1.68 -12.30
N ALA A 61 -3.73 -2.38 -11.90
CA ALA A 61 -3.62 -3.83 -11.81
C ALA A 61 -3.94 -4.33 -10.37
N ILE A 62 -5.14 -4.01 -9.86
CA ILE A 62 -5.55 -4.33 -8.48
C ILE A 62 -6.81 -5.22 -8.39
N GLY A 63 -7.36 -5.67 -9.51
CA GLY A 63 -8.57 -6.47 -9.54
C GLY A 63 -8.68 -7.31 -10.79
N LYS A 64 -9.61 -8.27 -10.80
CA LYS A 64 -9.84 -9.13 -11.97
C LYS A 64 -10.35 -8.29 -13.14
N THR A 65 -9.77 -8.53 -14.30
CA THR A 65 -10.02 -7.77 -15.53
C THR A 65 -10.66 -8.67 -16.58
N ILE A 66 -11.44 -8.09 -17.50
CA ILE A 66 -11.97 -8.82 -18.64
C ILE A 66 -10.91 -8.87 -19.74
N ALA A 67 -10.16 -7.78 -19.91
CA ALA A 67 -9.01 -7.70 -20.79
C ALA A 67 -7.98 -8.79 -20.48
N ASN A 68 -7.45 -9.40 -21.53
CA ASN A 68 -6.33 -10.32 -21.42
C ASN A 68 -4.99 -9.60 -21.57
N ILE A 69 -3.92 -10.31 -21.25
CA ILE A 69 -2.55 -9.77 -21.30
C ILE A 69 -2.17 -9.30 -22.71
N ASP A 70 -2.69 -9.94 -23.76
CA ASP A 70 -2.41 -9.58 -25.15
C ASP A 70 -3.07 -8.25 -25.54
N LEU A 71 -4.34 -8.04 -25.15
CA LEU A 71 -5.04 -6.78 -25.40
C LEU A 71 -4.39 -5.63 -24.63
N LEU A 72 -4.00 -5.87 -23.38
CA LEU A 72 -3.26 -4.89 -22.58
C LEU A 72 -1.91 -4.58 -23.25
N GLY A 73 -1.13 -5.60 -23.64
CA GLY A 73 0.14 -5.43 -24.34
C GLY A 73 0.00 -4.62 -25.63
N LYS A 74 -0.96 -4.97 -26.49
CA LYS A 74 -1.24 -4.23 -27.73
C LYS A 74 -1.63 -2.78 -27.47
N THR A 75 -2.37 -2.52 -26.38
CA THR A 75 -2.72 -1.15 -25.98
C THR A 75 -1.48 -0.37 -25.53
N LEU A 76 -0.63 -0.99 -24.71
CA LEU A 76 0.59 -0.39 -24.17
C LEU A 76 1.68 -0.16 -25.23
N GLN A 77 1.71 -0.93 -26.32
CA GLN A 77 2.61 -0.69 -27.47
C GLN A 77 2.37 0.67 -28.14
N GLY A 78 1.22 1.30 -27.94
CA GLY A 78 0.90 2.63 -28.47
C GLY A 78 1.47 3.81 -27.67
N TYR A 79 2.23 3.54 -26.60
CA TYR A 79 2.88 4.55 -25.76
C TYR A 79 4.37 4.64 -26.06
N ASP A 80 4.94 5.82 -25.87
CA ASP A 80 6.38 6.07 -26.05
C ASP A 80 7.20 5.46 -24.91
N ARG A 81 6.61 5.36 -23.72
CA ARG A 81 7.20 4.71 -22.56
C ARG A 81 6.12 4.10 -21.67
N VAL A 82 6.41 2.92 -21.13
CA VAL A 82 5.58 2.25 -20.13
C VAL A 82 6.38 2.11 -18.84
N PHE A 83 5.86 2.64 -17.74
CA PHE A 83 6.38 2.43 -16.40
C PHE A 83 5.55 1.34 -15.71
N MET A 84 6.19 0.28 -15.21
CA MET A 84 5.45 -0.90 -14.75
C MET A 84 5.95 -1.44 -13.42
N GLN A 85 5.03 -1.59 -12.47
CA GLN A 85 5.22 -2.40 -11.28
C GLN A 85 5.01 -3.89 -11.58
N ASN A 86 5.68 -4.74 -10.81
CA ASN A 86 5.42 -6.17 -10.81
C ASN A 86 3.99 -6.46 -10.31
N PHE A 87 3.26 -7.34 -11.00
CA PHE A 87 1.96 -7.84 -10.58
C PHE A 87 1.85 -9.36 -10.86
N PRO A 88 1.25 -10.15 -9.97
CA PRO A 88 1.19 -11.59 -10.11
C PRO A 88 0.16 -12.02 -11.17
N ALA A 89 0.25 -13.30 -11.57
CA ALA A 89 -0.76 -13.92 -12.42
C ALA A 89 -2.15 -13.87 -11.77
N GLY A 90 -3.20 -13.79 -12.60
CA GLY A 90 -4.59 -13.78 -12.15
C GLY A 90 -5.19 -12.39 -11.88
N ILE A 91 -4.36 -11.33 -11.85
CA ILE A 91 -4.83 -9.94 -11.92
C ILE A 91 -5.29 -9.61 -13.34
N VAL A 92 -4.41 -9.83 -14.32
CA VAL A 92 -4.72 -9.73 -15.74
C VAL A 92 -4.95 -11.13 -16.30
N LYS A 93 -6.00 -11.30 -17.11
CA LYS A 93 -6.32 -12.63 -17.65
C LYS A 93 -5.20 -13.10 -18.60
N GLY A 94 -4.70 -14.31 -18.39
CA GLY A 94 -3.77 -14.96 -19.31
C GLY A 94 -2.29 -14.57 -19.15
N GLY A 95 -1.90 -13.88 -18.07
CA GLY A 95 -0.49 -13.62 -17.78
C GLY A 95 -0.26 -12.79 -16.51
N ASP A 96 1.01 -12.51 -16.27
CA ASP A 96 1.54 -11.65 -15.21
C ASP A 96 2.40 -10.53 -15.83
N TYR A 97 3.18 -9.82 -15.00
CA TYR A 97 4.05 -8.75 -15.47
C TYR A 97 5.18 -9.24 -16.40
N GLU A 98 5.72 -10.45 -16.20
CA GLU A 98 6.79 -11.01 -17.07
C GLU A 98 6.26 -11.26 -18.48
N HIS A 99 5.04 -11.78 -18.58
CA HIS A 99 4.36 -11.96 -19.86
C HIS A 99 4.17 -10.63 -20.59
N LEU A 100 3.92 -9.54 -19.86
CA LEU A 100 3.79 -8.20 -20.44
C LEU A 100 5.15 -7.62 -20.84
N LEU A 101 6.19 -7.80 -20.02
CA LEU A 101 7.57 -7.40 -20.35
C LEU A 101 8.03 -8.03 -21.67
N ALA A 102 7.78 -9.33 -21.87
CA ALA A 102 8.14 -10.04 -23.10
C ALA A 102 7.47 -9.48 -24.38
N ARG A 103 6.40 -8.68 -24.25
CA ARG A 103 5.63 -8.11 -25.37
C ARG A 103 5.93 -6.64 -25.65
N LEU A 104 6.69 -5.98 -24.78
CA LEU A 104 6.91 -4.54 -24.80
C LEU A 104 8.40 -4.23 -24.89
N THR A 105 8.78 -3.31 -25.78
CA THR A 105 10.18 -2.93 -26.01
C THR A 105 10.60 -1.65 -25.28
N LYS A 106 9.64 -0.85 -24.81
CA LYS A 106 9.86 0.46 -24.18
C LYS A 106 9.34 0.48 -22.74
N VAL A 107 9.76 -0.47 -21.91
CA VAL A 107 9.34 -0.57 -20.52
C VAL A 107 10.45 -0.16 -19.57
N THR A 108 10.10 0.63 -18.56
CA THR A 108 10.91 0.88 -17.37
C THR A 108 10.22 0.23 -16.17
N ARG A 109 10.92 -0.65 -15.48
CA ARG A 109 10.39 -1.26 -14.25
C ARG A 109 10.36 -0.20 -13.15
N MET A 110 9.28 -0.19 -12.38
CA MET A 110 9.01 0.78 -11.34
C MET A 110 8.78 0.06 -10.01
N PRO A 111 9.36 0.54 -8.90
CA PRO A 111 9.16 -0.09 -7.61
C PRO A 111 7.75 0.12 -7.06
N SER A 112 7.34 -0.78 -6.17
CA SER A 112 6.27 -0.51 -5.21
C SER A 112 6.89 -0.01 -3.92
N MET A 113 6.40 1.13 -3.41
CA MET A 113 6.92 1.69 -2.17
C MET A 113 6.33 0.93 -1.00
N VAL A 114 7.17 0.15 -0.32
CA VAL A 114 6.80 -0.65 0.85
C VAL A 114 7.72 -0.26 2.01
N PHE A 115 7.15 0.10 3.16
CA PHE A 115 7.93 0.51 4.33
C PHE A 115 7.17 0.22 5.63
N ALA A 116 7.62 -0.78 6.38
CA ALA A 116 6.87 -1.33 7.51
C ALA A 116 7.14 -0.64 8.86
N ALA A 117 8.18 0.19 8.98
CA ALA A 117 8.67 0.69 10.27
C ALA A 117 7.65 1.51 11.07
N PHE A 118 6.72 2.19 10.39
CA PHE A 118 5.68 2.99 11.05
C PHE A 118 4.52 2.14 11.60
N GLN A 119 4.23 0.99 10.98
CA GLN A 119 3.08 0.14 11.33
C GLN A 119 3.52 -1.32 11.47
N PRO A 120 4.40 -1.66 12.43
CA PRO A 120 4.93 -3.01 12.58
C PRO A 120 3.86 -4.04 12.96
N ASP A 121 2.72 -3.61 13.48
CA ASP A 121 1.58 -4.47 13.79
C ASP A 121 0.69 -4.79 12.57
N LEU A 122 0.82 -4.04 11.47
CA LEU A 122 0.05 -4.30 10.25
C LEU A 122 0.59 -5.55 9.55
N VAL A 123 -0.26 -6.56 9.40
CA VAL A 123 0.01 -7.80 8.67
C VAL A 123 -1.08 -8.10 7.65
N TYR A 124 -0.72 -8.92 6.65
CA TYR A 124 -1.68 -9.55 5.76
C TYR A 124 -1.88 -11.00 6.19
N LEU A 125 -3.13 -11.42 6.39
CA LEU A 125 -3.45 -12.82 6.64
C LEU A 125 -3.79 -13.45 5.29
N LEU A 126 -2.89 -14.30 4.78
CA LEU A 126 -2.98 -14.89 3.44
C LEU A 126 -3.38 -16.36 3.54
N ASP A 127 -4.46 -16.72 2.85
CA ASP A 127 -4.95 -18.10 2.80
C ASP A 127 -4.15 -18.90 1.77
N ALA A 128 -3.09 -19.58 2.23
CA ALA A 128 -2.22 -20.42 1.40
C ALA A 128 -2.99 -21.52 0.66
N THR A 129 -4.11 -22.01 1.23
CA THR A 129 -4.96 -23.03 0.58
C THR A 129 -5.76 -22.47 -0.60
N ARG A 130 -5.76 -21.15 -0.78
CA ARG A 130 -6.48 -20.44 -1.84
C ARG A 130 -5.57 -19.54 -2.67
N GLY A 131 -4.30 -19.93 -2.82
CA GLY A 131 -3.32 -19.20 -3.61
C GLY A 131 -3.02 -17.82 -3.01
N ASP A 132 -2.75 -17.79 -1.70
CA ASP A 132 -2.40 -16.60 -0.92
C ASP A 132 -3.45 -15.48 -1.00
N LYS A 133 -4.72 -15.88 -1.10
CA LYS A 133 -5.81 -14.89 -1.12
C LYS A 133 -5.87 -14.19 0.24
N PRO A 134 -5.85 -12.85 0.30
CA PRO A 134 -5.95 -12.14 1.57
C PRO A 134 -7.33 -12.34 2.20
N LEU A 135 -7.34 -12.60 3.51
CA LEU A 135 -8.53 -12.47 4.34
C LEU A 135 -8.90 -10.99 4.41
N ASN A 136 -10.18 -10.67 4.19
CA ASN A 136 -10.67 -9.31 4.33
C ASN A 136 -11.26 -9.11 5.74
N GLY A 137 -10.64 -8.22 6.50
CA GLY A 137 -11.10 -7.69 7.77
C GLY A 137 -11.80 -6.33 7.65
N PRO A 138 -11.92 -5.60 8.79
CA PRO A 138 -12.56 -4.27 8.83
C PRO A 138 -11.83 -3.22 7.97
N LEU A 139 -10.51 -3.37 7.79
CA LEU A 139 -9.65 -2.56 6.92
C LEU A 139 -9.19 -3.34 5.69
N ARG A 140 -10.13 -4.02 5.01
CA ARG A 140 -9.82 -4.90 3.87
C ARG A 140 -8.74 -5.89 4.25
N ALA A 141 -7.63 -5.97 3.51
CA ALA A 141 -6.60 -6.97 3.74
C ALA A 141 -5.70 -6.67 4.97
N TYR A 142 -5.85 -5.52 5.64
CA TYR A 142 -5.03 -5.15 6.78
C TYR A 142 -5.57 -5.74 8.08
N HIS A 143 -4.69 -6.42 8.79
CA HIS A 143 -4.94 -7.01 10.10
C HIS A 143 -3.88 -6.56 11.10
N SER A 144 -4.21 -6.68 12.39
CA SER A 144 -3.25 -6.49 13.48
C SER A 144 -2.66 -7.83 13.90
N ALA A 145 -1.34 -7.89 14.01
CA ALA A 145 -0.63 -9.06 14.51
C ALA A 145 -1.02 -9.36 15.96
N LEU A 146 -1.06 -8.35 16.82
CA LEU A 146 -1.45 -8.49 18.22
C LEU A 146 -2.92 -8.92 18.36
N ALA A 147 -3.83 -8.35 17.57
CA ALA A 147 -5.24 -8.75 17.59
C ALA A 147 -5.43 -10.22 17.17
N THR A 148 -4.68 -10.67 16.17
CA THR A 148 -4.73 -12.05 15.68
C THR A 148 -4.12 -13.02 16.69
N PHE A 149 -2.97 -12.67 17.27
CA PHE A 149 -2.35 -13.42 18.36
C PHE A 149 -3.33 -13.57 19.53
N ALA A 150 -3.87 -12.45 20.04
CA ALA A 150 -4.79 -12.42 21.17
C ALA A 150 -6.02 -13.31 20.94
N PHE A 151 -6.58 -13.26 19.74
CA PHE A 151 -7.69 -14.13 19.35
C PHE A 151 -7.29 -15.61 19.39
N ARG A 152 -6.13 -15.96 18.83
CA ARG A 152 -5.65 -17.36 18.74
C ARG A 152 -5.31 -17.98 20.09
N VAL A 153 -4.90 -17.18 21.07
CA VAL A 153 -4.67 -17.65 22.45
C VAL A 153 -5.91 -17.55 23.36
N GLY A 154 -7.06 -17.10 22.82
CA GLY A 154 -8.33 -17.06 23.54
C GLY A 154 -8.54 -15.84 24.45
N LEU A 155 -7.76 -14.76 24.28
CA LEU A 155 -7.99 -13.51 25.00
C LEU A 155 -9.25 -12.80 24.52
N SER A 156 -9.98 -12.18 25.45
CA SER A 156 -11.12 -11.33 25.15
C SER A 156 -10.70 -10.06 24.39
N VAL A 157 -11.66 -9.36 23.77
CA VAL A 157 -11.39 -8.07 23.09
C VAL A 157 -10.81 -7.03 24.05
N ARG A 158 -11.21 -7.05 25.33
CA ARG A 158 -10.68 -6.12 26.36
C ARG A 158 -9.23 -6.43 26.71
N GLU A 159 -8.90 -7.70 26.87
CA GLU A 159 -7.51 -8.15 27.10
C GLU A 159 -6.64 -7.88 25.87
N ALA A 160 -7.19 -8.08 24.66
CA ALA A 160 -6.49 -7.72 23.42
C ALA A 160 -6.21 -6.23 23.34
N ASN A 161 -7.16 -5.37 23.73
CA ASN A 161 -6.93 -3.92 23.79
C ASN A 161 -5.79 -3.57 24.77
N ALA A 162 -5.69 -4.29 25.88
CA ALA A 162 -4.62 -4.11 26.86
C ALA A 162 -3.23 -4.57 26.35
N LEU A 163 -3.14 -5.21 25.18
CA LEU A 163 -1.84 -5.50 24.53
C LEU A 163 -1.25 -4.29 23.79
N PHE A 164 -2.02 -3.22 23.55
CA PHE A 164 -1.54 -2.06 22.81
C PHE A 164 -0.89 -1.07 23.78
N ASN A 165 0.28 -1.44 24.29
CA ASN A 165 1.02 -0.69 25.29
C ASN A 165 2.53 -0.79 25.07
N ASP A 166 3.26 0.19 25.62
CA ASP A 166 4.72 0.31 25.49
C ASP A 166 5.49 -0.97 25.85
N ASN A 167 5.12 -1.60 26.97
CA ASN A 167 5.77 -2.82 27.46
C ASN A 167 5.60 -4.01 26.51
N VAL A 168 4.44 -4.14 25.88
CA VAL A 168 4.16 -5.18 24.89
C VAL A 168 4.94 -4.90 23.62
N PHE A 169 4.94 -3.66 23.12
CA PHE A 169 5.66 -3.27 21.92
C PHE A 169 7.17 -3.51 22.04
N ALA A 170 7.75 -3.23 23.22
CA ALA A 170 9.12 -3.60 23.53
C ALA A 170 9.33 -5.12 23.50
N THR A 171 8.42 -5.87 24.12
CA THR A 171 8.49 -7.34 24.20
C THR A 171 8.43 -8.02 22.82
N VAL A 172 7.63 -7.49 21.89
CA VAL A 172 7.49 -8.05 20.53
C VAL A 172 8.46 -7.43 19.50
N GLY A 173 9.37 -6.56 19.93
CA GLY A 173 10.41 -5.97 19.08
C GLY A 173 9.92 -4.91 18.08
N TYR A 174 8.78 -4.25 18.34
CA TYR A 174 8.24 -3.24 17.42
C TYR A 174 9.13 -2.02 17.27
N TYR A 175 10.02 -1.76 18.22
CA TYR A 175 10.95 -0.63 18.19
C TYR A 175 12.20 -0.88 17.33
N ASP A 176 12.45 -2.14 16.94
CA ASP A 176 13.68 -2.53 16.25
C ASP A 176 13.51 -2.61 14.71
N ILE A 177 12.31 -2.29 14.21
CA ILE A 177 11.93 -2.50 12.81
C ILE A 177 12.54 -1.45 11.86
N TRP A 178 12.81 -0.23 12.34
CA TRP A 178 13.23 0.89 11.48
C TRP A 178 14.47 0.58 10.63
N ASN A 179 15.55 0.13 11.27
CA ASN A 179 16.83 -0.10 10.58
C ASN A 179 16.72 -1.22 9.54
N ALA A 180 15.97 -2.28 9.86
CA ALA A 180 15.73 -3.38 8.92
C ALA A 180 14.88 -2.91 7.72
N SER A 181 13.76 -2.23 7.98
CA SER A 181 12.90 -1.70 6.91
C SER A 181 13.60 -0.66 6.04
N ALA A 182 14.42 0.22 6.61
CA ALA A 182 15.17 1.21 5.84
C ALA A 182 16.23 0.56 4.94
N ARG A 183 16.95 -0.43 5.47
CA ARG A 183 17.95 -1.19 4.71
C ARG A 183 17.30 -1.95 3.56
N GLU A 184 16.29 -2.77 3.86
CA GLU A 184 15.54 -3.57 2.88
C GLU A 184 14.96 -2.68 1.78
N PHE A 185 14.30 -1.58 2.16
CA PHE A 185 13.76 -0.61 1.22
C PHE A 185 14.83 -0.07 0.26
N VAL A 186 15.98 0.39 0.77
CA VAL A 186 17.04 0.93 -0.09
C VAL A 186 17.67 -0.15 -0.96
N GLU A 187 18.02 -1.30 -0.38
CA GLU A 187 18.71 -2.39 -1.07
C GLU A 187 17.85 -3.01 -2.17
N GLU A 188 16.56 -3.25 -1.91
CA GLU A 188 15.64 -3.78 -2.91
C GLU A 188 15.44 -2.80 -4.07
N ASN A 189 15.20 -1.52 -3.76
CA ASN A 189 15.00 -0.51 -4.81
C ASN A 189 16.24 -0.33 -5.68
N LYS A 190 17.43 -0.35 -5.06
CA LYS A 190 18.70 -0.22 -5.78
C LYS A 190 19.01 -1.46 -6.62
N SER A 191 18.88 -2.66 -6.06
CA SER A 191 19.25 -3.90 -6.73
C SER A 191 18.27 -4.31 -7.84
N TYR A 192 16.96 -4.19 -7.60
CA TYR A 192 15.95 -4.65 -8.55
C TYR A 192 15.51 -3.59 -9.56
N PHE A 193 15.57 -2.32 -9.19
CA PHE A 193 15.04 -1.22 -10.01
C PHE A 193 16.09 -0.16 -10.38
N GLY A 194 17.30 -0.23 -9.81
CA GLY A 194 18.38 0.73 -10.10
C GLY A 194 18.20 2.10 -9.46
N PHE A 195 17.28 2.24 -8.48
CA PHE A 195 17.01 3.51 -7.81
C PHE A 195 17.54 3.51 -6.39
N ASP A 196 18.52 4.38 -6.12
CA ASP A 196 19.02 4.61 -4.76
C ASP A 196 18.22 5.73 -4.07
N PHE A 197 17.28 5.33 -3.22
CA PHE A 197 16.43 6.26 -2.45
C PHE A 197 17.01 6.59 -1.07
N SER A 198 18.30 6.35 -0.80
CA SER A 198 18.89 6.59 0.54
C SER A 198 18.69 8.03 1.03
N SER A 199 18.97 9.01 0.17
CA SER A 199 18.79 10.44 0.49
C SER A 199 17.31 10.83 0.56
N ASP A 200 16.49 10.26 -0.33
CA ASP A 200 15.06 10.48 -0.38
C ASP A 200 14.36 9.98 0.88
N LEU A 201 14.73 8.79 1.37
CA LEU A 201 14.22 8.24 2.62
C LEU A 201 14.53 9.15 3.83
N MET A 202 15.74 9.71 3.90
CA MET A 202 16.09 10.69 4.93
C MET A 202 15.25 11.97 4.82
N ASN A 203 15.06 12.47 3.60
CA ASN A 203 14.23 13.65 3.33
C ASN A 203 12.76 13.43 3.73
N TRP A 204 12.19 12.29 3.34
CA TRP A 204 10.81 11.93 3.70
C TRP A 204 10.65 11.79 5.21
N SER A 205 11.60 11.14 5.88
CA SER A 205 11.57 10.94 7.33
C SER A 205 11.59 12.26 8.11
N ARG A 206 12.32 13.27 7.62
CA ARG A 206 12.31 14.63 8.20
C ARG A 206 10.96 15.35 8.06
N ARG A 207 10.12 14.97 7.10
CA ARG A 207 8.75 15.49 6.96
C ARG A 207 7.75 14.81 7.91
N GLY A 208 8.20 13.81 8.67
CA GLY A 208 7.37 12.99 9.56
C GLY A 208 6.89 11.70 8.88
N ILE A 209 5.70 11.23 9.25
CA ILE A 209 5.14 10.00 8.68
C ILE A 209 4.87 10.19 7.19
N PHE A 210 5.48 9.34 6.37
CA PHE A 210 5.32 9.34 4.91
C PHE A 210 4.53 8.14 4.37
N MET A 211 3.94 7.33 5.25
CA MET A 211 3.14 6.14 4.92
C MET A 211 1.80 6.13 5.67
N TYR A 212 0.69 5.96 4.95
CA TYR A 212 -0.65 5.70 5.52
C TYR A 212 -0.86 4.25 5.97
N SER A 213 -0.12 3.34 5.34
CA SER A 213 -0.01 1.92 5.66
C SER A 213 1.33 1.45 5.14
N ILE A 214 1.71 0.19 5.37
CA ILE A 214 2.99 -0.34 4.88
C ILE A 214 3.17 -0.26 3.35
N VAL A 215 2.10 -0.07 2.57
CA VAL A 215 2.14 0.03 1.09
C VAL A 215 1.47 1.29 0.52
N HIS A 216 0.98 2.19 1.36
CA HIS A 216 0.31 3.42 0.91
C HIS A 216 1.15 4.65 1.27
N PRO A 217 2.12 5.04 0.43
CA PRO A 217 2.93 6.23 0.66
C PRO A 217 2.12 7.53 0.49
N LYS A 218 2.63 8.62 1.07
CA LYS A 218 2.13 9.97 0.85
C LYS A 218 2.45 10.49 -0.56
N PRO A 219 1.71 11.49 -1.07
CA PRO A 219 1.88 12.00 -2.44
C PRO A 219 3.31 12.44 -2.78
N PHE A 220 4.01 13.09 -1.85
CA PHE A 220 5.37 13.54 -2.11
C PHE A 220 6.38 12.41 -2.31
N VAL A 221 6.15 11.23 -1.73
CA VAL A 221 6.99 10.04 -1.97
C VAL A 221 6.75 9.54 -3.40
N LEU A 222 5.49 9.48 -3.83
CA LEU A 222 5.13 9.11 -5.20
C LEU A 222 5.65 10.12 -6.22
N ALA A 223 5.70 11.41 -5.86
CA ALA A 223 6.29 12.46 -6.70
C ALA A 223 7.80 12.31 -6.85
N THR A 224 8.52 11.94 -5.78
CA THR A 224 9.94 11.59 -5.88
C THR A 224 10.14 10.40 -6.81
N VAL A 225 9.33 9.34 -6.70
CA VAL A 225 9.40 8.18 -7.61
C VAL A 225 9.14 8.59 -9.07
N ALA A 226 8.09 9.37 -9.33
CA ALA A 226 7.78 9.89 -10.65
C ALA A 226 8.94 10.68 -11.25
N ARG A 227 9.56 11.57 -10.46
CA ARG A 227 10.74 12.34 -10.86
C ARG A 227 11.91 11.43 -11.26
N ARG A 228 12.26 10.45 -10.42
CA ARG A 228 13.36 9.49 -10.72
C ARG A 228 13.10 8.73 -12.02
N LEU A 229 11.86 8.35 -12.28
CA LEU A 229 11.47 7.63 -13.50
C LEU A 229 11.56 8.51 -14.75
N LEU A 230 11.14 9.77 -14.67
CA LEU A 230 11.25 10.74 -15.77
C LEU A 230 12.73 11.04 -16.08
N GLU A 231 13.54 11.30 -15.04
CA GLU A 231 14.98 11.51 -15.15
C GLU A 231 15.69 10.32 -15.80
N ALA A 232 15.42 9.10 -15.32
CA ALA A 232 16.01 7.87 -15.85
C ALA A 232 15.62 7.57 -17.31
N THR A 233 14.52 8.17 -17.80
CA THR A 233 14.05 8.02 -19.18
C THR A 233 14.26 9.27 -20.02
N GLN A 234 14.97 10.27 -19.49
CA GLN A 234 15.28 11.55 -20.14
C GLN A 234 14.04 12.29 -20.64
N ILE A 235 12.89 12.07 -19.99
CA ILE A 235 11.68 12.86 -20.25
C ILE A 235 11.82 14.18 -19.50
N PRO A 236 11.67 15.34 -20.18
CA PRO A 236 11.84 16.64 -19.54
C PRO A 236 10.88 16.84 -18.37
N ILE A 237 11.43 17.34 -17.27
CA ILE A 237 10.65 17.91 -16.17
C ILE A 237 10.51 19.40 -16.46
N GLU A 238 9.26 19.85 -16.59
CA GLU A 238 8.89 21.22 -16.96
C GLU A 238 8.40 22.02 -15.75
N ASN A 239 7.89 21.33 -14.72
CA ASN A 239 7.43 21.95 -13.48
C ASN A 239 8.05 21.23 -12.28
N GLU A 240 8.87 21.96 -11.54
CA GLU A 240 9.53 21.45 -10.34
C GLU A 240 8.62 21.44 -9.10
N ASN A 241 7.54 22.24 -9.12
CA ASN A 241 6.66 22.44 -7.98
C ASN A 241 5.47 21.48 -8.02
N PHE A 242 5.62 20.35 -7.33
CA PHE A 242 4.55 19.37 -7.15
C PHE A 242 3.61 19.72 -5.98
N ASP A 243 4.14 20.27 -4.89
CA ASP A 243 3.39 20.39 -3.62
C ASP A 243 2.13 21.27 -3.75
N ASP A 244 2.15 22.30 -4.59
CA ASP A 244 0.98 23.17 -4.87
C ASP A 244 -0.17 22.44 -5.59
N TYR A 245 0.13 21.32 -6.25
CA TYR A 245 -0.83 20.55 -7.06
C TYR A 245 -1.09 19.16 -6.47
N ALA A 246 -0.51 18.82 -5.32
CA ALA A 246 -0.55 17.47 -4.82
C ALA A 246 -1.99 16.96 -4.58
N ILE A 247 -2.34 15.84 -5.22
CA ILE A 247 -3.56 15.08 -4.92
C ILE A 247 -3.20 13.90 -4.03
N ASP A 248 -3.93 13.76 -2.92
CA ASP A 248 -3.79 12.63 -2.02
C ASP A 248 -4.83 11.54 -2.27
N ASP A 249 -4.60 10.76 -3.31
CA ASP A 249 -5.49 9.67 -3.68
C ASP A 249 -5.49 8.52 -2.66
N LEU A 250 -4.31 8.18 -2.14
CA LEU A 250 -4.14 7.09 -1.21
C LEU A 250 -4.67 7.41 0.19
N ALA A 251 -4.80 8.69 0.56
CA ALA A 251 -5.56 9.09 1.74
C ALA A 251 -7.04 8.70 1.66
N ARG A 252 -7.60 8.43 0.47
CA ARG A 252 -8.96 7.90 0.33
C ARG A 252 -9.04 6.40 0.61
N SER A 253 -7.90 5.72 0.71
CA SER A 253 -7.79 4.30 1.03
C SER A 253 -7.83 4.01 2.53
N GLU A 254 -7.55 2.77 2.91
CA GLU A 254 -7.37 2.39 4.30
C GLU A 254 -6.14 3.09 4.91
N ILE A 255 -6.31 3.67 6.10
CA ILE A 255 -5.21 4.22 6.91
C ILE A 255 -5.07 3.37 8.17
N PHE A 256 -3.86 2.87 8.39
CA PHE A 256 -3.45 2.16 9.59
C PHE A 256 -2.55 3.09 10.41
N PRO A 257 -2.94 3.47 11.62
CA PRO A 257 -2.25 4.52 12.35
C PRO A 257 -0.90 4.05 12.87
N VAL A 258 -0.03 5.02 13.16
CA VAL A 258 1.21 4.80 13.92
C VAL A 258 0.85 4.92 15.39
N TYR A 259 1.05 3.88 16.18
CA TYR A 259 0.70 3.91 17.59
C TYR A 259 1.51 4.96 18.35
N PRO A 260 0.92 5.68 19.33
CA PRO A 260 1.59 6.76 20.06
C PRO A 260 2.97 6.41 20.63
N GLU A 261 3.15 5.20 21.13
CA GLU A 261 4.39 4.72 21.77
C GLU A 261 5.50 4.46 20.74
N ILE A 262 5.12 4.02 19.53
CA ILE A 262 6.03 3.91 18.38
C ILE A 262 6.36 5.31 17.87
N ALA A 263 5.33 6.15 17.71
CA ALA A 263 5.46 7.50 17.19
C ALA A 263 6.38 8.38 18.08
N ALA A 264 6.28 8.23 19.40
CA ALA A 264 7.13 8.92 20.37
C ALA A 264 8.62 8.61 20.16
N ARG A 265 8.97 7.35 19.88
CA ARG A 265 10.35 6.94 19.59
C ARG A 265 10.86 7.42 18.24
N LEU A 266 9.96 7.52 17.26
CA LEU A 266 10.28 8.00 15.92
C LEU A 266 10.24 9.53 15.80
N GLY A 267 9.83 10.26 16.85
CA GLY A 267 9.69 11.72 16.81
C GLY A 267 8.57 12.20 15.88
N VAL A 268 7.50 11.41 15.72
CA VAL A 268 6.36 11.72 14.82
C VAL A 268 5.04 11.70 15.58
N ARG A 269 3.95 12.13 14.93
CA ARG A 269 2.59 12.11 15.51
C ARG A 269 1.95 10.73 15.40
N GLY A 270 1.55 10.14 16.53
CA GLY A 270 0.80 8.87 16.56
C GLY A 270 -0.69 9.02 16.87
N GLY A 271 -1.39 7.89 16.91
CA GLY A 271 -2.79 7.76 17.32
C GLY A 271 -3.31 6.33 17.17
N TYR A 272 -4.58 6.10 17.52
CA TYR A 272 -5.28 4.83 17.37
C TYR A 272 -6.55 4.95 16.50
N LEU A 273 -6.60 5.97 15.63
CA LEU A 273 -7.69 6.16 14.68
C LEU A 273 -7.41 5.46 13.35
N PHE A 274 -8.19 4.44 13.06
CA PHE A 274 -8.16 3.69 11.81
C PHE A 274 -9.17 4.30 10.83
N LYS A 275 -8.85 4.32 9.53
CA LYS A 275 -9.77 4.81 8.48
C LYS A 275 -10.04 3.72 7.47
N ARG A 276 -11.30 3.47 7.14
CA ARG A 276 -11.71 2.57 6.06
C ARG A 276 -11.64 3.29 4.71
N GLY A 277 -11.35 2.55 3.63
CA GLY A 277 -11.34 3.11 2.28
C GLY A 277 -12.70 3.71 1.89
N ASN A 278 -12.66 4.88 1.27
CA ASN A 278 -13.82 5.63 0.79
C ASN A 278 -13.69 5.93 -0.71
N PHE A 279 -13.74 4.87 -1.52
CA PHE A 279 -13.64 4.95 -2.99
C PHE A 279 -14.99 4.98 -3.71
N HIS A 280 -16.10 4.87 -2.97
CA HIS A 280 -17.44 4.82 -3.54
C HIS A 280 -18.08 6.21 -3.57
N ILE A 281 -19.04 6.40 -4.48
CA ILE A 281 -19.95 7.55 -4.43
C ILE A 281 -20.80 7.37 -3.16
N SER A 282 -20.34 7.98 -2.07
CA SER A 282 -20.98 7.95 -0.77
C SER A 282 -21.44 9.35 -0.41
N HIS A 283 -22.61 9.44 0.24
CA HIS A 283 -23.06 10.69 0.87
C HIS A 283 -22.29 10.97 2.17
N GLY A 284 -21.53 9.99 2.69
CA GLY A 284 -20.72 10.11 3.89
C GLY A 284 -19.27 10.52 3.61
N VAL A 285 -18.62 11.10 4.62
CA VAL A 285 -17.23 11.60 4.55
C VAL A 285 -16.16 10.51 4.79
N GLY A 286 -16.59 9.26 4.95
CA GLY A 286 -15.74 8.11 5.27
C GLY A 286 -16.07 7.51 6.63
N GLU A 287 -15.52 6.32 6.90
CA GLU A 287 -15.70 5.60 8.16
C GLU A 287 -14.38 5.51 8.91
N PHE A 288 -14.44 5.80 10.21
CA PHE A 288 -13.31 5.76 11.11
C PHE A 288 -13.60 4.82 12.27
N MET A 289 -12.56 4.17 12.78
CA MET A 289 -12.67 3.23 13.89
C MET A 289 -11.63 3.56 14.95
N THR A 290 -12.04 3.55 16.20
CA THR A 290 -11.09 3.50 17.32
C THR A 290 -10.46 2.11 17.42
N LEU A 291 -9.37 1.97 18.18
CA LEU A 291 -8.77 0.67 18.44
C LEU A 291 -9.78 -0.36 19.00
N PRO A 292 -10.58 -0.06 20.05
CA PRO A 292 -11.62 -0.99 20.52
C PRO A 292 -12.59 -1.45 19.41
N GLN A 293 -13.02 -0.53 18.54
CA GLN A 293 -13.93 -0.84 17.43
C GLN A 293 -13.26 -1.72 16.39
N PHE A 294 -12.01 -1.40 16.02
CA PHE A 294 -11.22 -2.18 15.08
C PHE A 294 -10.97 -3.60 15.60
N LEU A 295 -10.63 -3.76 16.88
CA LEU A 295 -10.43 -5.08 17.51
C LEU A 295 -11.73 -5.90 17.53
N ALA A 296 -12.85 -5.30 17.94
CA ALA A 296 -14.14 -5.98 17.97
C ALA A 296 -14.54 -6.48 16.56
N ALA A 297 -14.38 -5.64 15.54
CA ALA A 297 -14.67 -6.03 14.16
C ALA A 297 -13.70 -7.08 13.61
N SER A 298 -12.42 -7.02 13.97
CA SER A 298 -11.42 -8.03 13.61
C SER A 298 -11.76 -9.39 14.23
N TYR A 299 -12.12 -9.41 15.52
CA TYR A 299 -12.57 -10.63 16.20
C TYR A 299 -13.82 -11.24 15.55
N ALA A 300 -14.76 -10.41 15.08
CA ALA A 300 -15.94 -10.90 14.38
C ALA A 300 -15.59 -11.61 13.06
N VAL A 301 -14.52 -11.19 12.39
CA VAL A 301 -13.97 -11.84 11.19
C VAL A 301 -13.27 -13.14 11.58
N TYR A 302 -12.40 -13.11 12.59
CA TYR A 302 -11.62 -14.27 13.01
C TYR A 302 -12.48 -15.44 13.50
N LYS A 303 -13.60 -15.15 14.20
CA LYS A 303 -14.58 -16.17 14.61
C LYS A 303 -15.18 -16.97 13.45
N ARG A 304 -15.18 -16.41 12.24
CA ARG A 304 -15.74 -17.03 11.02
C ARG A 304 -14.66 -17.59 10.09
N ALA A 305 -13.40 -17.28 10.39
CA ALA A 305 -12.26 -17.71 9.59
C ALA A 305 -11.80 -19.10 10.04
N ARG A 306 -11.28 -19.89 9.09
CA ARG A 306 -10.60 -21.14 9.42
C ARG A 306 -9.18 -20.84 9.96
N PRO A 307 -8.58 -21.74 10.76
CA PRO A 307 -7.24 -21.53 11.32
C PRO A 307 -6.19 -21.14 10.28
N GLU A 308 -6.16 -21.82 9.13
CA GLU A 308 -5.25 -21.54 8.02
C GLU A 308 -5.45 -20.17 7.36
N GLN A 309 -6.58 -19.51 7.58
CA GLN A 309 -6.86 -18.16 7.06
C GLN A 309 -6.38 -17.05 7.99
N ILE A 310 -6.01 -17.39 9.22
CA ILE A 310 -5.46 -16.47 10.23
C ILE A 310 -4.05 -16.89 10.67
N ALA A 311 -3.41 -17.73 9.86
CA ALA A 311 -2.00 -18.08 9.99
C ALA A 311 -1.13 -16.94 9.46
N HIS A 312 0.04 -16.76 10.08
CA HIS A 312 1.02 -15.75 9.67
C HIS A 312 2.34 -16.05 10.36
N GLN A 313 3.43 -16.13 9.61
CA GLN A 313 4.74 -16.58 10.08
C GLN A 313 5.17 -15.93 11.41
N ARG A 314 5.05 -14.60 11.53
CA ARG A 314 5.41 -13.88 12.77
C ARG A 314 4.53 -14.28 13.97
N ILE A 315 3.23 -14.44 13.75
CA ILE A 315 2.28 -14.76 14.81
C ILE A 315 2.48 -16.22 15.23
N ASP A 316 2.69 -17.10 14.26
CA ASP A 316 3.02 -18.51 14.51
C ASP A 316 4.33 -18.64 15.29
N ALA A 317 5.35 -17.83 14.99
CA ALA A 317 6.59 -17.78 15.77
C ALA A 317 6.34 -17.38 17.23
N TRP A 318 5.49 -16.38 17.49
CA TRP A 318 5.12 -16.02 18.87
C TRP A 318 4.38 -17.15 19.59
N LEU A 319 3.44 -17.81 18.91
CA LEU A 319 2.65 -18.92 19.47
C LEU A 319 3.49 -20.16 19.77
N SER A 320 4.54 -20.41 18.97
CA SER A 320 5.48 -21.51 19.21
C SER A 320 6.45 -21.24 20.36
N ASP A 321 6.69 -19.98 20.72
CA ASP A 321 7.47 -19.59 21.89
C ASP A 321 6.55 -19.52 23.13
N GLN A 322 6.59 -20.57 23.96
CA GLN A 322 5.77 -20.65 25.17
C GLN A 322 6.08 -19.56 26.20
N ALA A 323 7.36 -19.15 26.32
CA ALA A 323 7.77 -18.13 27.27
C ALA A 323 7.24 -16.76 26.84
N LEU A 324 7.39 -16.42 25.56
CA LEU A 324 6.84 -15.20 25.00
C LEU A 324 5.31 -15.19 25.06
N THR A 325 4.64 -16.28 24.66
CA THR A 325 3.18 -16.40 24.72
C THR A 325 2.67 -16.20 26.14
N GLY A 326 3.27 -16.88 27.12
CA GLY A 326 2.93 -16.72 28.54
C GLY A 326 3.09 -15.28 29.01
N ARG A 327 4.20 -14.62 28.63
CA ARG A 327 4.47 -13.24 28.99
C ARG A 327 3.45 -12.27 28.38
N LEU A 328 3.07 -12.45 27.12
CA LEU A 328 2.07 -11.59 26.47
C LEU A 328 0.69 -11.73 27.10
N VAL A 329 0.28 -12.96 27.46
CA VAL A 329 -0.99 -13.21 28.17
C VAL A 329 -0.99 -12.56 29.57
N GLU A 330 0.13 -12.65 30.29
CA GLU A 330 0.31 -11.98 31.58
C GLU A 330 0.23 -10.45 31.44
N LEU A 331 0.96 -9.88 30.49
CA LEU A 331 0.94 -8.44 30.19
C LEU A 331 -0.45 -7.93 29.85
N ALA A 332 -1.24 -8.67 29.06
CA ALA A 332 -2.62 -8.31 28.75
C ALA A 332 -3.46 -8.15 30.02
N LYS A 333 -3.33 -9.10 30.97
CA LYS A 333 -4.06 -9.08 32.24
C LYS A 333 -3.57 -7.98 33.18
N GLU A 334 -2.26 -7.82 33.31
CA GLU A 334 -1.65 -6.75 34.12
C GLU A 334 -2.09 -5.37 33.63
N ASN A 335 -1.99 -5.12 32.32
CA ASN A 335 -2.34 -3.84 31.72
C ASN A 335 -3.85 -3.58 31.88
N LEU A 336 -4.69 -4.60 31.67
CA LEU A 336 -6.13 -4.48 31.87
C LEU A 336 -6.48 -4.15 33.33
N ALA A 337 -5.85 -4.81 34.29
CA ALA A 337 -6.04 -4.55 35.72
C ALA A 337 -5.62 -3.13 36.13
N LYS A 338 -4.59 -2.58 35.47
CA LYS A 338 -4.12 -1.20 35.65
C LYS A 338 -4.97 -0.16 34.91
N GLY A 339 -5.96 -0.58 34.11
CA GLY A 339 -6.72 0.32 33.24
C GLY A 339 -5.91 0.88 32.06
N ALA A 340 -4.76 0.29 31.74
CA ALA A 340 -3.91 0.67 30.62
C ALA A 340 -4.48 0.12 29.30
N THR A 341 -5.62 0.66 28.87
CA THR A 341 -6.32 0.29 27.65
C THR A 341 -6.52 1.51 26.77
N PRO A 342 -5.88 1.61 25.60
CA PRO A 342 -6.06 2.75 24.72
C PRO A 342 -7.50 2.89 24.23
N THR A 343 -7.88 4.13 23.91
CA THR A 343 -9.23 4.48 23.46
C THR A 343 -9.24 5.20 22.11
N LEU A 344 -8.33 6.14 21.86
CA LEU A 344 -8.23 6.95 20.62
C LEU A 344 -6.78 7.28 20.23
#